data_AF-X0XIM5-F1
#
_entry.id   AF-X0XIM5-F1
#
_cell.length_a   1.000
_cell.length_b   1.000
_cell.length_c   1.000
_cell.angle_alpha   90.00
_cell.angle_beta   90.00
_cell.angle_gamma   90.00
#
_symmetry.space_group_name_H-M   'P 1'
#
loop_
_entity.id
_entity.type
_entity.pdbx_description
1 polymer ?
#
loop_
_entity_poly.entity_id
_entity_poly.type
_entity_poly.pdbx_seq_one_letter_code
_entity_poly.pdbx_strand_id
1 'polypeptide(L)'
;LTYVNQKYGTDHVAQIITFGTLGARAALRDTGRALGIPYAQVDHVARLIPPEPTITLDKALEQSKELYDIYYQDETVHGLVDSARKLEGSIRHHSTHAAGVVISHAPLIEYVPLQPASKGHHHAVMTQFHMENIARLGLLKLDFLGLANLTILAKAKQVIEQNRGISLDLQNLPPTDAKTFQLLAAGETEGVFQLESSGMRRYIKELKPTTFNDIAAMIALYRPGPMEQIATFIKAKHGVTPI
;
A
#
# COMPACT_ATOMS: atom_id res chain seq x y z
N LEU A 1 -0.06 15.43 -14.04
CA LEU A 1 -1.26 16.26 -13.80
C LEU A 1 -1.30 17.50 -14.68
N THR A 2 -0.35 18.42 -14.58
CA THR A 2 -0.31 19.66 -15.40
C THR A 2 -0.52 19.41 -16.90
N TYR A 3 0.22 18.45 -17.48
CA TYR A 3 0.06 18.06 -18.89
C TYR A 3 -1.37 17.63 -19.24
N VAL A 4 -2.00 16.83 -18.38
CA VAL A 4 -3.35 16.29 -18.61
C VAL A 4 -4.39 17.42 -18.52
N ASN A 5 -4.25 18.31 -17.54
CA ASN A 5 -5.10 19.49 -17.41
C ASN A 5 -4.97 20.42 -18.63
N GLN A 6 -3.76 20.64 -19.13
CA GLN A 6 -3.52 21.46 -20.33
C GLN A 6 -4.07 20.80 -21.60
N LYS A 7 -3.97 19.47 -21.70
CA LYS A 7 -4.38 18.72 -22.89
C LYS A 7 -5.90 18.53 -23.00
N TYR A 8 -6.58 18.28 -21.89
CA TYR A 8 -8.00 17.91 -21.88
C TYR A 8 -8.91 19.00 -21.29
N GLY A 9 -8.36 20.06 -20.70
CA GLY A 9 -9.14 21.10 -20.02
C GLY A 9 -9.24 20.85 -18.52
N THR A 10 -9.19 21.93 -17.73
CA THR A 10 -9.21 21.87 -16.26
C THR A 10 -10.56 21.48 -15.67
N ASP A 11 -11.63 21.63 -16.45
CA ASP A 11 -13.01 21.25 -16.14
C ASP A 11 -13.35 19.80 -16.53
N HIS A 12 -12.49 19.15 -17.32
CA HIS A 12 -12.63 17.74 -17.73
C HIS A 12 -11.80 16.77 -16.89
N VAL A 13 -10.91 17.29 -16.04
CA VAL A 13 -9.92 16.51 -15.28
C VAL A 13 -10.02 16.84 -13.79
N ALA A 14 -10.12 15.80 -12.96
CA ALA A 14 -10.13 15.95 -11.51
C ALA A 14 -9.38 14.81 -10.84
N GLN A 15 -8.90 15.05 -9.62
CA GLN A 15 -8.44 13.96 -8.76
C GLN A 15 -9.64 13.21 -8.16
N ILE A 16 -9.42 11.99 -7.70
CA ILE A 16 -10.46 11.20 -7.04
C ILE A 16 -10.38 11.41 -5.53
N ILE A 17 -11.52 11.52 -4.84
CA ILE A 17 -11.53 11.57 -3.37
C ILE A 17 -11.35 10.18 -2.77
N THR A 18 -10.72 10.14 -1.61
CA THR A 18 -10.68 8.97 -0.73
C THR A 18 -11.25 9.32 0.63
N PHE A 19 -11.87 8.34 1.28
CA PHE A 19 -12.41 8.48 2.62
C PHE A 19 -11.59 7.63 3.58
N GLY A 20 -11.02 8.28 4.60
CA GLY A 20 -10.34 7.60 5.69
C GLY A 20 -11.36 7.18 6.74
N THR A 21 -11.46 5.89 7.01
CA THR A 21 -12.35 5.32 8.04
C THR A 21 -11.63 5.13 9.37
N LEU A 22 -12.40 5.00 10.45
CA LEU A 22 -11.88 4.63 11.77
C LEU A 22 -11.61 3.13 11.82
N GLY A 23 -10.34 2.72 11.75
CA GLY A 23 -9.94 1.36 12.15
C GLY A 23 -9.98 1.18 13.67
N ALA A 24 -10.00 -0.07 14.15
CA ALA A 24 -10.13 -0.44 15.58
C ALA A 24 -9.35 0.47 16.56
N ARG A 25 -8.04 0.65 16.34
CA ARG A 25 -7.20 1.49 17.21
C ARG A 25 -7.58 2.96 17.18
N ALA A 26 -7.94 3.48 16.01
CA ALA A 26 -8.35 4.88 15.87
C ALA A 26 -9.73 5.11 16.51
N ALA A 27 -10.65 4.15 16.36
CA ALA A 27 -11.95 4.18 17.02
C ALA A 27 -11.79 4.24 18.54
N LEU A 28 -10.94 3.39 19.14
CA LEU A 28 -10.64 3.44 20.59
C LEU A 28 -10.08 4.80 21.01
N ARG A 29 -9.05 5.31 20.31
CA ARG A 29 -8.39 6.57 20.65
C ARG A 29 -9.33 7.78 20.58
N ASP A 30 -10.12 7.88 19.51
CA ASP A 30 -11.05 8.99 19.34
C ASP A 30 -12.23 8.91 20.33
N THR A 31 -12.73 7.70 20.61
CA THR A 31 -13.80 7.47 21.60
C THR A 31 -13.31 7.81 23.01
N GLY A 32 -12.14 7.31 23.40
CA GLY A 32 -11.59 7.57 24.73
C GLY A 32 -11.34 9.05 24.98
N ARG A 33 -10.89 9.79 23.96
CA ARG A 33 -10.79 11.26 24.03
C ARG A 33 -12.15 11.92 24.26
N ALA A 34 -13.20 11.48 23.57
CA ALA A 34 -14.55 12.04 23.73
C ALA A 34 -15.16 11.74 25.12
N LEU A 35 -14.83 10.58 25.68
CA LEU A 35 -15.27 10.15 27.03
C LEU A 35 -14.41 10.76 28.16
N GLY A 36 -13.36 11.51 27.85
CA GLY A 36 -12.47 12.11 28.85
C GLY A 36 -11.54 11.09 29.55
N ILE A 37 -11.34 9.91 28.97
CA ILE A 37 -10.46 8.88 29.52
C ILE A 37 -8.99 9.30 29.30
N PRO A 38 -8.10 9.15 30.30
CA PRO A 38 -6.69 9.48 30.14
C PRO A 38 -6.04 8.79 28.93
N TYR A 39 -5.30 9.55 28.12
CA TYR A 39 -4.66 9.03 26.89
C TYR A 39 -3.82 7.78 27.14
N ALA A 40 -3.08 7.72 28.26
CA ALA A 40 -2.24 6.59 28.61
C ALA A 40 -3.05 5.29 28.77
N GLN A 41 -4.24 5.37 29.37
CA GLN A 41 -5.13 4.22 29.54
C GLN A 41 -5.68 3.76 28.19
N VAL A 42 -6.14 4.70 27.35
CA VAL A 42 -6.67 4.39 26.01
C VAL A 42 -5.58 3.81 25.10
N ASP A 43 -4.36 4.36 25.15
CA ASP A 43 -3.23 3.87 24.36
C ASP A 43 -2.79 2.47 24.78
N HIS A 44 -2.86 2.16 26.08
CA HIS A 44 -2.61 0.81 26.57
C HIS A 44 -3.60 -0.19 25.94
N VAL A 45 -4.91 0.07 25.99
CA VAL A 45 -5.93 -0.77 25.35
C VAL A 45 -5.70 -0.88 23.83
N ALA A 46 -5.40 0.23 23.15
CA ALA A 46 -5.19 0.24 21.69
C ALA A 46 -3.96 -0.57 21.24
N ARG A 47 -2.95 -0.74 22.10
CA ARG A 47 -1.77 -1.57 21.82
C ARG A 47 -2.05 -3.07 21.90
N LEU A 48 -3.10 -3.48 22.61
CA LEU A 48 -3.51 -4.88 22.72
C LEU A 48 -4.23 -5.40 21.46
N ILE A 49 -4.60 -4.49 20.55
CA ILE A 49 -5.12 -4.86 19.23
C ILE A 49 -3.98 -5.53 18.44
N PRO A 50 -4.17 -6.74 17.89
CA PRO A 50 -3.18 -7.41 17.04
C PRO A 50 -2.78 -6.57 15.80
N PRO A 51 -1.53 -6.64 15.33
CA PRO A 51 -1.05 -5.90 14.17
C PRO A 51 -1.50 -6.54 12.84
N GLU A 52 -2.78 -6.90 12.73
CA GLU A 52 -3.37 -7.44 11.52
C GLU A 52 -3.98 -6.29 10.69
N PRO A 53 -3.74 -6.23 9.36
CA PRO A 53 -4.40 -5.26 8.50
C PRO A 53 -5.92 -5.41 8.57
N THR A 54 -6.63 -4.29 8.63
CA THR A 54 -8.11 -4.26 8.62
C THR A 54 -8.80 -5.03 9.76
N ILE A 55 -8.09 -5.32 10.86
CA ILE A 55 -8.68 -5.96 12.05
C ILE A 55 -9.81 -5.11 12.64
N THR A 56 -10.89 -5.78 13.04
CA THR A 56 -12.02 -5.20 13.76
C THR A 56 -11.86 -5.35 15.26
N LEU A 57 -12.59 -4.55 16.05
CA LEU A 57 -12.59 -4.69 17.51
C LEU A 57 -13.05 -6.07 17.97
N ASP A 58 -14.05 -6.65 17.30
CA ASP A 58 -14.57 -7.99 17.63
C ASP A 58 -13.52 -9.07 17.41
N LYS A 59 -12.87 -9.06 16.24
CA LYS A 59 -11.79 -10.01 15.94
C LYS A 59 -10.59 -9.82 16.88
N ALA A 60 -10.31 -8.58 17.27
CA ALA A 60 -9.25 -8.30 18.24
C ALA A 60 -9.55 -8.91 19.62
N LEU A 61 -10.80 -8.86 20.08
CA LEU A 61 -11.23 -9.48 21.33
C LEU A 61 -11.17 -11.01 21.29
N GLU A 62 -11.45 -11.62 20.14
CA GLU A 62 -11.32 -13.07 19.95
C GLU A 62 -9.86 -13.53 19.97
N GLN A 63 -8.95 -12.73 19.43
CA GLN A 63 -7.54 -13.10 19.28
C GLN A 63 -6.66 -12.71 20.48
N SER A 64 -6.98 -11.61 21.16
CA SER A 64 -6.16 -11.05 22.24
C SER A 64 -6.79 -11.37 23.59
N LYS A 65 -6.26 -12.41 24.25
CA LYS A 65 -6.71 -12.81 25.59
C LYS A 65 -6.60 -11.66 26.60
N GLU A 66 -5.52 -10.89 26.53
CA GLU A 66 -5.32 -9.74 27.43
C GLU A 66 -6.39 -8.66 27.21
N LEU A 67 -6.73 -8.35 25.95
CA LEU A 67 -7.82 -7.42 25.63
C LEU A 67 -9.17 -7.94 26.12
N TYR A 68 -9.44 -9.24 25.94
CA TYR A 68 -10.64 -9.90 26.43
C TYR A 68 -10.75 -9.79 27.95
N ASP A 69 -9.68 -10.11 28.68
CA ASP A 69 -9.67 -10.12 30.14
C ASP A 69 -9.94 -8.70 30.69
N ILE A 70 -9.26 -7.66 30.19
CA ILE A 70 -9.49 -6.29 30.66
C ILE A 70 -10.87 -5.75 30.28
N TYR A 71 -11.42 -6.19 29.14
CA TYR A 71 -12.76 -5.80 28.69
C TYR A 71 -13.87 -6.31 29.62
N TYR A 72 -13.68 -7.48 30.25
CA TYR A 72 -14.64 -8.03 31.22
C TYR A 72 -14.35 -7.66 32.68
N GLN A 73 -13.16 -7.14 32.98
CA GLN A 73 -12.74 -6.80 34.35
C GLN A 73 -12.84 -5.31 34.69
N ASP A 74 -12.64 -4.42 33.70
CA ASP A 74 -12.66 -2.98 33.88
C ASP A 74 -13.89 -2.37 33.18
N GLU A 75 -14.86 -1.86 33.96
CA GLU A 75 -16.07 -1.23 33.45
C GLU A 75 -15.78 -0.02 32.54
N THR A 76 -14.70 0.72 32.79
CA THR A 76 -14.29 1.86 31.95
C THR A 76 -13.83 1.38 30.59
N VAL A 77 -13.04 0.31 30.56
CA VAL A 77 -12.57 -0.30 29.30
C VAL A 77 -13.73 -0.95 28.55
N HIS A 78 -14.64 -1.61 29.26
CA HIS A 78 -15.86 -2.18 28.69
C HIS A 78 -16.67 -1.11 27.94
N GLY A 79 -17.00 -0.01 28.61
CA GLY A 79 -17.76 1.10 28.03
C GLY A 79 -17.03 1.79 26.87
N LEU A 80 -15.70 1.91 26.97
CA LEU A 80 -14.86 2.43 25.88
C LEU A 80 -14.95 1.56 24.63
N VAL A 81 -14.75 0.25 24.76
CA VAL A 81 -14.74 -0.69 23.63
C VAL A 81 -16.11 -0.76 22.97
N ASP A 82 -17.20 -0.84 23.75
CA ASP A 82 -18.56 -0.87 23.22
C ASP A 82 -18.96 0.42 22.50
N SER A 83 -18.51 1.56 23.01
CA SER A 83 -18.70 2.84 22.34
C SER A 83 -17.88 2.91 21.06
N ALA A 84 -16.63 2.44 21.09
CA ALA A 84 -15.74 2.44 19.94
C ALA A 84 -16.21 1.50 18.82
N ARG A 85 -16.80 0.34 19.16
CA ARG A 85 -17.44 -0.59 18.20
C ARG A 85 -18.49 0.10 17.33
N LYS A 86 -19.27 1.02 17.89
CA LYS A 86 -20.29 1.77 17.15
C LYS A 86 -19.69 2.80 16.18
N LEU A 87 -18.45 3.22 16.40
CA LEU A 87 -17.75 4.20 15.57
C LEU A 87 -16.76 3.55 14.60
N GLU A 88 -16.35 2.31 14.83
CA GLU A 88 -15.51 1.54 13.92
C GLU A 88 -16.11 1.50 12.50
N GLY A 89 -15.26 1.70 11.49
CA GLY A 89 -15.66 1.74 10.09
C GLY A 89 -16.29 3.06 9.64
N SER A 90 -16.66 3.96 10.57
CA SER A 90 -17.23 5.26 10.21
C SER A 90 -16.21 6.14 9.46
N ILE A 91 -16.69 6.93 8.50
CA ILE A 91 -15.87 7.90 7.77
C ILE A 91 -15.46 9.01 8.73
N ARG A 92 -14.15 9.25 8.84
CA ARG A 92 -13.56 10.25 9.73
C ARG A 92 -13.16 11.52 9.02
N HIS A 93 -12.58 11.38 7.84
CA HIS A 93 -12.08 12.48 7.03
C HIS A 93 -12.05 12.08 5.57
N HIS A 94 -11.98 13.07 4.70
CA HIS A 94 -11.69 12.88 3.29
C HIS A 94 -10.25 13.31 2.99
N SER A 95 -9.70 12.77 1.91
CA SER A 95 -8.41 13.16 1.35
C SER A 95 -8.45 13.00 -0.15
N THR A 96 -7.40 13.43 -0.83
CA THR A 96 -7.22 13.21 -2.26
C THR A 96 -6.53 11.85 -2.49
N HIS A 97 -7.05 11.05 -3.43
CA HIS A 97 -6.44 9.80 -3.84
C HIS A 97 -5.01 10.08 -4.33
N ALA A 98 -4.04 9.35 -3.79
CA ALA A 98 -2.63 9.60 -4.05
C ALA A 98 -2.27 9.54 -5.54
N ALA A 99 -2.92 8.64 -6.28
CA ALA A 99 -2.68 8.44 -7.72
C ALA A 99 -3.87 8.74 -8.63
N GLY A 100 -5.10 8.82 -8.12
CA GLY A 100 -6.30 8.60 -8.92
C GLY A 100 -6.75 9.89 -9.61
N VAL A 101 -6.87 9.84 -10.93
CA VAL A 101 -7.31 10.93 -11.79
C VAL A 101 -8.44 10.45 -12.67
N VAL A 102 -9.48 11.26 -12.78
CA VAL A 102 -10.59 11.03 -13.72
C VAL A 102 -10.48 12.03 -14.87
N ILE A 103 -10.78 11.55 -16.08
CA ILE A 103 -10.85 12.35 -17.31
C ILE A 103 -12.19 12.06 -17.98
N SER A 104 -12.83 13.09 -18.51
CA SER A 104 -14.16 13.01 -19.14
C SER A 104 -14.21 13.75 -20.47
N HIS A 105 -15.18 13.41 -21.33
CA HIS A 105 -15.37 14.05 -22.63
C HIS A 105 -16.12 15.39 -22.52
N ALA A 106 -17.21 15.44 -21.75
CA ALA A 106 -17.90 16.68 -21.36
C ALA A 106 -17.39 17.17 -19.99
N PRO A 107 -17.69 18.40 -19.55
CA PRO A 107 -17.26 18.90 -18.24
C PRO A 107 -17.64 17.95 -17.10
N LEU A 108 -16.73 17.70 -16.16
CA LEU A 108 -16.92 16.72 -15.09
C LEU A 108 -18.15 16.98 -14.22
N ILE A 109 -18.53 18.25 -14.07
CA ILE A 109 -19.70 18.68 -13.30
C ILE A 109 -21.03 18.11 -13.84
N GLU A 110 -21.08 17.70 -15.11
CA GLU A 110 -22.25 17.06 -15.70
C GLU A 110 -22.42 15.62 -15.21
N TYR A 111 -21.35 14.98 -14.74
CA TYR A 111 -21.34 13.58 -14.30
C TYR A 111 -21.19 13.42 -12.79
N VAL A 112 -20.35 14.26 -12.17
CA VAL A 112 -19.95 14.11 -10.77
C VAL A 112 -19.81 15.45 -10.05
N PRO A 113 -20.28 15.56 -8.80
CA PRO A 113 -20.02 16.74 -7.99
C PRO A 113 -18.52 16.85 -7.68
N LEU A 114 -18.02 18.08 -7.73
CA LEU A 114 -16.61 18.43 -7.49
C LEU A 114 -16.44 19.26 -6.21
N GLN A 115 -15.25 19.22 -5.64
CA GLN A 115 -14.83 20.09 -4.55
C GLN A 115 -13.35 20.47 -4.69
N PRO A 116 -12.88 21.55 -4.05
CA PRO A 116 -11.46 21.87 -4.01
C PRO A 116 -10.64 20.71 -3.44
N ALA A 117 -9.50 20.40 -4.05
CA ALA A 117 -8.60 19.36 -3.55
C ALA A 117 -7.96 19.79 -2.21
N SER A 118 -7.75 18.84 -1.29
CA SER A 118 -7.26 19.12 0.07
C SER A 118 -5.81 19.63 0.09
N LYS A 119 -5.02 19.34 -0.95
CA LYS A 119 -3.65 19.79 -1.16
C LYS A 119 -3.41 19.98 -2.66
N GLY A 120 -2.89 21.13 -3.08
CA GLY A 120 -2.58 21.38 -4.49
C GLY A 120 -2.34 22.85 -4.82
N HIS A 121 -1.93 23.11 -6.06
CA HIS A 121 -1.87 24.46 -6.62
C HIS A 121 -3.28 25.07 -6.66
N HIS A 122 -3.37 26.40 -6.66
CA HIS A 122 -4.63 27.11 -6.88
C HIS A 122 -5.35 26.49 -8.11
N HIS A 123 -6.63 26.12 -7.95
CA HIS A 123 -7.52 25.48 -8.95
C HIS A 123 -7.48 23.95 -9.10
N ALA A 124 -6.75 23.20 -8.25
CA ALA A 124 -6.89 21.74 -8.24
C ALA A 124 -8.26 21.31 -7.65
N VAL A 125 -9.01 20.48 -8.38
CA VAL A 125 -10.30 19.94 -7.95
C VAL A 125 -10.25 18.42 -7.79
N MET A 126 -11.11 17.91 -6.90
CA MET A 126 -11.37 16.49 -6.76
C MET A 126 -12.86 16.19 -6.85
N THR A 127 -13.19 14.99 -7.31
CA THR A 127 -14.57 14.47 -7.27
C THR A 127 -15.04 14.29 -5.83
N GLN A 128 -16.34 14.36 -5.55
CA GLN A 128 -16.91 13.97 -4.24
C GLN A 128 -17.30 12.49 -4.19
N PHE A 129 -17.29 11.82 -5.34
CA PHE A 129 -17.52 10.38 -5.45
C PHE A 129 -16.21 9.61 -5.35
N HIS A 130 -16.17 8.63 -4.46
CA HIS A 130 -15.03 7.73 -4.34
C HIS A 130 -14.87 6.82 -5.56
N MET A 131 -13.70 6.16 -5.65
CA MET A 131 -13.24 5.42 -6.82
C MET A 131 -14.27 4.43 -7.42
N GLU A 132 -14.99 3.67 -6.59
CA GLU A 132 -15.95 2.68 -7.10
C GLU A 132 -17.15 3.35 -7.79
N ASN A 133 -17.64 4.46 -7.25
CA ASN A 133 -18.71 5.24 -7.88
C ASN A 133 -18.27 5.83 -9.22
N ILE A 134 -17.03 6.34 -9.29
CA ILE A 134 -16.46 6.85 -10.56
C ILE A 134 -16.40 5.73 -11.61
N ALA A 135 -15.93 4.54 -11.22
CA ALA A 135 -15.87 3.38 -12.13
C ALA A 135 -17.26 2.93 -12.59
N ARG A 136 -18.26 2.91 -11.70
CA ARG A 136 -19.65 2.56 -12.01
C ARG A 136 -20.33 3.54 -12.98
N LEU A 137 -19.92 4.81 -12.96
CA LEU A 137 -20.37 5.82 -13.92
C LEU A 137 -19.71 5.67 -15.30
N GLY A 138 -18.74 4.76 -15.45
CA GLY A 138 -18.04 4.53 -16.72
C GLY A 138 -17.05 5.63 -17.08
N LEU A 139 -16.65 6.47 -16.14
CA LEU A 139 -15.66 7.53 -16.39
C LEU A 139 -14.25 6.95 -16.49
N LEU A 140 -13.44 7.53 -17.38
CA LEU A 140 -12.06 7.10 -17.56
C LEU A 140 -11.24 7.45 -16.31
N LYS A 141 -10.75 6.41 -15.64
CA LYS A 141 -9.84 6.52 -14.49
C LYS A 141 -8.42 6.16 -14.92
N LEU A 142 -7.46 7.00 -14.53
CA LEU A 142 -6.03 6.71 -14.62
C LEU A 142 -5.37 6.88 -13.24
N ASP A 143 -4.43 5.99 -12.92
CA ASP A 143 -3.61 6.14 -11.71
C ASP A 143 -2.19 6.64 -12.09
N PHE A 144 -1.81 7.79 -11.57
CA PHE A 144 -0.44 8.32 -11.63
C PHE A 144 0.29 8.02 -10.32
N LEU A 145 1.02 6.91 -10.28
CA LEU A 145 1.76 6.51 -9.09
C LEU A 145 3.16 7.14 -9.08
N GLY A 146 3.53 7.75 -7.96
CA GLY A 146 4.89 8.19 -7.69
C GLY A 146 5.75 7.06 -7.13
N LEU A 147 6.35 6.22 -7.99
CA LEU A 147 7.25 5.15 -7.54
C LEU A 147 8.65 5.72 -7.29
N ALA A 148 9.06 5.74 -6.01
CA ALA A 148 10.40 6.20 -5.61
C ALA A 148 11.53 5.46 -6.35
N ASN A 149 11.33 4.18 -6.68
CA ASN A 149 12.32 3.36 -7.39
C ASN A 149 12.65 3.91 -8.79
N LEU A 150 11.69 4.50 -9.49
CA LEU A 150 11.95 5.12 -10.79
C LEU A 150 12.79 6.39 -10.63
N THR A 151 12.57 7.16 -9.56
CA THR A 151 13.40 8.31 -9.21
C THR A 151 14.84 7.88 -8.85
N ILE A 152 14.98 6.80 -8.06
CA ILE A 152 16.28 6.23 -7.71
C ILE A 152 17.03 5.79 -8.98
N LEU A 153 16.38 5.05 -9.89
CA LEU A 153 16.98 4.61 -11.15
C LEU A 153 17.39 5.79 -12.04
N ALA A 154 16.55 6.81 -12.16
CA ALA A 154 16.88 8.02 -12.91
C ALA A 154 18.12 8.73 -12.35
N LYS A 155 18.20 8.83 -11.01
CA LYS A 155 19.37 9.42 -10.34
C LYS A 155 20.62 8.57 -10.49
N ALA A 156 20.51 7.25 -10.36
CA ALA A 156 21.62 6.32 -10.56
C ALA A 156 22.18 6.43 -11.98
N LYS A 157 21.33 6.46 -13.01
CA LYS A 157 21.73 6.70 -14.40
C LYS A 157 22.52 8.00 -14.55
N GLN A 158 22.00 9.11 -14.00
CA GLN A 158 22.67 10.42 -14.06
C GLN A 158 24.06 10.38 -13.43
N VAL A 159 24.19 9.76 -12.26
CA VAL A 159 25.46 9.67 -11.53
C VAL A 159 26.49 8.82 -12.27
N ILE A 160 26.05 7.71 -12.89
CA ILE A 160 26.92 6.84 -13.70
C ILE A 160 27.43 7.58 -14.93
N GLU A 161 26.57 8.33 -15.61
CA GLU A 161 26.94 9.13 -16.77
C GLU A 161 27.95 10.24 -16.38
N GLN A 162 27.70 10.96 -15.29
CA GLN A 162 28.59 12.02 -14.81
C GLN A 162 29.98 11.51 -14.38
N ASN A 163 30.02 10.36 -13.70
CA ASN A 163 31.27 9.85 -13.13
C ASN A 163 32.07 8.95 -14.07
N ARG A 164 31.42 8.31 -15.04
CA ARG A 164 32.04 7.30 -15.91
C ARG A 164 31.86 7.57 -17.40
N GLY A 165 31.07 8.56 -17.80
CA GLY A 165 30.74 8.83 -19.20
C GLY A 165 29.89 7.73 -19.85
N ILE A 166 29.28 6.84 -19.05
CA ILE A 166 28.49 5.72 -19.53
C ILE A 166 27.01 6.12 -19.53
N SER A 167 26.40 6.20 -20.71
CA SER A 167 24.96 6.39 -20.83
C SER A 167 24.24 5.03 -20.83
N LEU A 168 23.32 4.84 -19.89
CA LEU A 168 22.55 3.60 -19.75
C LEU A 168 21.19 3.71 -20.42
N ASP A 169 20.86 2.74 -21.27
CA ASP A 169 19.51 2.51 -21.74
C ASP A 169 18.81 1.45 -20.88
N LEU A 170 17.99 1.92 -19.94
CA LEU A 170 17.28 1.05 -19.00
C LEU A 170 16.24 0.14 -19.68
N GLN A 171 15.76 0.49 -20.88
CA GLN A 171 14.75 -0.31 -21.59
C GLN A 171 15.36 -1.53 -22.29
N ASN A 172 16.66 -1.47 -22.60
CA ASN A 172 17.36 -2.46 -23.43
C ASN A 172 18.49 -3.18 -22.67
N LEU A 173 18.39 -3.28 -21.34
CA LEU A 173 19.34 -4.05 -20.54
C LEU A 173 19.19 -5.56 -20.81
N PRO A 174 20.30 -6.32 -20.88
CA PRO A 174 20.23 -7.76 -21.09
C PRO A 174 19.61 -8.46 -19.88
N PRO A 175 18.59 -9.33 -20.06
CA PRO A 175 17.91 -10.00 -18.95
C PRO A 175 18.69 -11.19 -18.37
N THR A 176 19.89 -11.47 -18.90
CA THR A 176 20.70 -12.66 -18.60
C THR A 176 22.06 -12.31 -17.97
N ASP A 177 22.20 -11.13 -17.36
CA ASP A 177 23.47 -10.72 -16.76
C ASP A 177 23.87 -11.62 -15.57
N ALA A 178 24.96 -12.36 -15.73
CA ALA A 178 25.40 -13.34 -14.73
C ALA A 178 25.78 -12.69 -13.40
N LYS A 179 26.36 -11.49 -13.40
CA LYS A 179 26.76 -10.79 -12.17
C LYS A 179 25.55 -10.39 -11.34
N THR A 180 24.48 -9.94 -12.00
CA THR A 180 23.19 -9.64 -11.36
C THR A 180 22.62 -10.88 -10.67
N PHE A 181 22.58 -12.03 -11.36
CA PHE A 181 22.07 -13.26 -10.74
C PHE A 181 22.97 -13.79 -9.61
N GLN A 182 24.29 -13.61 -9.70
CA GLN A 182 25.20 -13.96 -8.61
C GLN A 182 24.94 -13.14 -7.34
N LEU A 183 24.75 -11.82 -7.49
CA LEU A 183 24.39 -10.91 -6.40
C LEU A 183 23.06 -11.31 -5.75
N LEU A 184 22.04 -11.62 -6.57
CA LEU A 184 20.76 -12.11 -6.08
C LEU A 184 20.90 -13.46 -5.36
N ALA A 185 21.64 -14.42 -5.93
CA ALA A 185 21.85 -15.75 -5.34
C ALA A 185 22.65 -15.70 -4.01
N ALA A 186 23.49 -14.69 -3.81
CA ALA A 186 24.14 -14.43 -2.52
C ALA A 186 23.15 -13.89 -1.47
N GLY A 187 21.98 -13.43 -1.90
CA GLY A 187 20.99 -12.74 -1.08
C GLY A 187 21.41 -11.31 -0.76
N GLU A 188 22.16 -10.63 -1.63
CA GLU A 188 22.57 -9.23 -1.44
C GLU A 188 21.49 -8.27 -1.98
N THR A 189 20.26 -8.39 -1.48
CA THR A 189 19.07 -7.68 -2.03
C THR A 189 18.71 -6.38 -1.31
N GLU A 190 19.65 -5.76 -0.59
CA GLU A 190 19.42 -4.46 0.03
C GLU A 190 19.26 -3.37 -1.03
N GLY A 191 18.17 -2.60 -0.96
CA GLY A 191 17.82 -1.60 -1.99
C GLY A 191 17.37 -2.19 -3.34
N VAL A 192 17.11 -3.50 -3.41
CA VAL A 192 16.57 -4.16 -4.61
C VAL A 192 15.06 -4.25 -4.51
N PHE A 193 14.37 -3.44 -5.32
CA PHE A 193 12.90 -3.35 -5.32
C PHE A 193 12.19 -4.71 -5.26
N GLN A 194 11.20 -4.82 -4.37
CA GLN A 194 10.41 -6.03 -4.05
C GLN A 194 11.16 -7.17 -3.33
N LEU A 195 12.49 -7.14 -3.25
CA LEU A 195 13.31 -8.24 -2.72
C LEU A 195 13.99 -7.95 -1.38
N GLU A 196 13.64 -6.83 -0.73
CA GLU A 196 14.37 -6.31 0.45
C GLU A 196 13.95 -6.96 1.78
N SER A 197 12.72 -7.49 1.87
CA SER A 197 12.23 -8.03 3.15
C SER A 197 13.07 -9.23 3.60
N SER A 198 13.25 -9.39 4.91
CA SER A 198 14.11 -10.44 5.49
C SER A 198 13.73 -11.85 5.02
N GLY A 199 12.43 -12.17 4.99
CA GLY A 199 11.95 -13.46 4.48
C GLY A 199 12.16 -13.63 2.98
N MET A 200 11.90 -12.59 2.19
CA MET A 200 12.15 -12.63 0.74
C MET A 200 13.64 -12.85 0.43
N ARG A 201 14.53 -12.10 1.11
CA ARG A 201 15.99 -12.23 1.01
C ARG A 201 16.45 -13.66 1.31
N ARG A 202 15.89 -14.29 2.36
CA ARG A 202 16.15 -15.69 2.69
C ARG A 202 15.74 -16.61 1.54
N TYR A 203 14.52 -16.50 1.04
CA TYR A 203 14.03 -17.38 -0.02
C TYR A 203 14.75 -17.18 -1.35
N ILE A 204 15.12 -15.95 -1.71
CA ILE A 204 15.94 -15.67 -2.90
C ILE A 204 17.31 -16.36 -2.79
N LYS A 205 17.93 -16.33 -1.61
CA LYS A 205 19.22 -17.02 -1.35
C LYS A 205 19.09 -18.55 -1.43
N GLU A 206 17.98 -19.12 -0.95
CA GLU A 206 17.69 -20.56 -1.08
C GLU A 206 17.37 -20.96 -2.53
N LEU A 207 16.62 -20.11 -3.25
CA LEU A 207 16.23 -20.31 -4.64
C LEU A 207 17.43 -20.29 -5.59
N LYS A 208 18.40 -19.39 -5.35
CA LYS A 208 19.52 -19.10 -6.26
C LYS A 208 19.02 -18.85 -7.69
N PRO A 209 18.31 -17.73 -7.93
CA PRO A 209 17.73 -17.45 -9.24
C PRO A 209 18.80 -17.38 -10.32
N THR A 210 18.54 -18.01 -11.46
CA THR A 210 19.43 -18.02 -12.64
C THR A 210 18.77 -17.38 -13.86
N THR A 211 17.46 -17.11 -13.77
CA THR A 211 16.66 -16.49 -14.82
C THR A 211 15.72 -15.45 -14.23
N PHE A 212 15.24 -14.53 -15.06
CA PHE A 212 14.22 -13.56 -14.65
C PHE A 212 12.92 -14.24 -14.18
N ASN A 213 12.55 -15.37 -14.78
CA ASN A 213 11.36 -16.14 -14.43
C ASN A 213 11.41 -16.67 -12.99
N ASP A 214 12.61 -16.98 -12.47
CA ASP A 214 12.77 -17.38 -11.07
C ASP A 214 12.39 -16.25 -10.10
N ILE A 215 12.76 -15.02 -10.44
CA ILE A 215 12.45 -13.83 -9.64
C ILE A 215 10.94 -13.58 -9.68
N ALA A 216 10.34 -13.64 -10.87
CA ALA A 216 8.90 -13.47 -11.05
C ALA A 216 8.10 -14.55 -10.27
N ALA A 217 8.53 -15.80 -10.33
CA ALA A 217 7.92 -16.90 -9.59
C ALA A 217 8.02 -16.68 -8.07
N MET A 218 9.18 -16.25 -7.58
CA MET A 218 9.36 -15.96 -6.15
C MET A 218 8.46 -14.83 -5.67
N ILE A 219 8.33 -13.73 -6.44
CA ILE A 219 7.43 -12.62 -6.12
C ILE A 219 5.96 -13.07 -6.11
N ALA A 220 5.58 -14.00 -7.00
CA ALA A 220 4.24 -14.58 -7.02
C ALA A 220 3.96 -15.48 -5.81
N LEU A 221 4.94 -16.31 -5.44
CA LEU A 221 4.82 -17.27 -4.33
C LEU A 221 4.92 -16.61 -2.95
N TYR A 222 5.64 -15.50 -2.82
CA TYR A 222 5.82 -14.79 -1.55
C TYR A 222 4.59 -13.92 -1.22
N ARG A 223 3.43 -14.56 -1.12
CA ARG A 223 2.13 -13.99 -0.74
C ARG A 223 1.43 -14.94 0.24
N PRO A 224 0.58 -14.44 1.15
CA PRO A 224 -0.22 -15.29 2.02
C PRO A 224 -1.01 -16.33 1.21
N GLY A 225 -0.92 -17.61 1.61
CA GLY A 225 -1.45 -18.77 0.87
C GLY A 225 -0.35 -19.50 0.07
N PRO A 226 0.11 -18.98 -1.08
CA PRO A 226 1.15 -19.63 -1.89
C PRO A 226 2.52 -19.80 -1.21
N MET A 227 2.80 -19.07 -0.12
CA MET A 227 4.08 -19.14 0.60
C MET A 227 4.45 -20.56 1.05
N GLU A 228 3.47 -21.40 1.36
CA GLU A 228 3.68 -22.80 1.74
C GLU A 228 4.33 -23.62 0.62
N GLN A 229 4.14 -23.21 -0.64
CA GLN A 229 4.66 -23.89 -1.83
C GLN A 229 6.10 -23.49 -2.16
N ILE A 230 6.67 -22.46 -1.51
CA ILE A 230 8.02 -21.98 -1.81
C ILE A 230 9.05 -23.09 -1.63
N ALA A 231 8.95 -23.86 -0.55
CA ALA A 231 9.88 -24.96 -0.28
C ALA A 231 9.83 -26.04 -1.36
N THR A 232 8.64 -26.41 -1.82
CA THR A 232 8.43 -27.39 -2.90
C THR A 232 8.99 -26.86 -4.22
N PHE A 233 8.69 -25.60 -4.56
CA PHE A 233 9.20 -24.95 -5.76
C PHE A 233 10.74 -24.92 -5.81
N ILE A 234 11.39 -24.54 -4.70
CA ILE A 234 12.85 -24.51 -4.59
C ILE A 234 13.44 -25.93 -4.76
N LYS A 235 12.84 -26.94 -4.12
CA LYS A 235 13.27 -28.34 -4.26
C LYS A 235 13.14 -28.85 -5.69
N ALA A 236 12.02 -28.56 -6.35
CA ALA A 236 11.81 -28.94 -7.75
C ALA A 236 12.83 -28.27 -8.68
N LYS A 237 13.09 -26.97 -8.50
CA LYS A 237 14.12 -26.23 -9.26
C LYS A 237 15.51 -26.87 -9.12
N HIS A 238 15.88 -27.31 -7.92
CA HIS A 238 17.17 -27.94 -7.65
C HIS A 238 17.20 -29.43 -7.98
N GLY A 239 16.13 -29.99 -8.57
CA GLY A 239 16.05 -31.41 -8.94
C GLY A 239 15.95 -32.37 -7.74
N VAL A 240 15.65 -31.86 -6.55
CA VAL A 240 15.46 -32.67 -5.32
C VAL A 240 14.11 -33.37 -5.32
N THR A 241 13.13 -32.80 -6.02
CA THR A 241 11.78 -33.34 -6.17
C THR A 241 11.40 -33.31 -7.66
N PRO A 242 10.74 -34.35 -8.19
CA PRO A 242 10.22 -34.32 -9.56
C PRO A 242 9.27 -33.14 -9.78
N ILE A 243 9.25 -32.63 -11.01
CA ILE A 243 8.30 -31.60 -11.47
C ILE A 243 6.94 -32.23 -11.72
#